data_AF-A0A6A0B528-F1
#
_entry.id   AF-A0A6A0B528-F1
#
_cell.length_a   1.000
_cell.length_b   1.000
_cell.length_c   1.000
_cell.angle_alpha   90.00
_cell.angle_beta   90.00
_cell.angle_gamma   90.00
#
_symmetry.space_group_name_H-M   'P 1'
#
loop_
_entity.id
_entity.type
_entity.pdbx_description
1 polymer ?
#
loop_
_entity_poly.entity_id
_entity_poly.type
_entity_poly.pdbx_seq_one_letter_code
_entity_poly.pdbx_strand_id
1 'polypeptide(L)'
;MKKVIGTIVTAIIALIIGLVVGSKFLSNRESDAVQAVASGHYTVKARWSWTSLDVSGDTWTLDGKRKYNVVATGRNMVVLQEEKKDTVTTYKVLKANKKIDLYTITDKGITKKVQATLNVK
;
A
#
# COMPACT_ATOMS: atom_id res chain seq x y z
N MET A 1 15.41 -17.96 -23.19
CA MET A 1 15.36 -16.48 -23.21
C MET A 1 14.83 -16.00 -21.86
N LYS A 2 15.58 -15.13 -21.18
CA LYS A 2 15.39 -14.75 -19.77
C LYS A 2 14.24 -13.73 -19.61
N LYS A 3 13.50 -13.88 -18.52
CA LYS A 3 12.24 -13.23 -18.13
C LYS A 3 12.31 -11.68 -18.18
N VAL A 4 11.42 -11.04 -18.95
CA VAL A 4 11.28 -9.57 -19.08
C VAL A 4 10.17 -9.01 -18.17
N ILE A 5 9.92 -9.63 -17.02
CA ILE A 5 8.78 -9.24 -16.16
C ILE A 5 9.18 -8.16 -15.12
N GLY A 6 10.47 -7.93 -14.88
CA GLY A 6 10.93 -7.03 -13.80
C GLY A 6 10.91 -5.53 -14.12
N THR A 7 10.91 -5.13 -15.38
CA THR A 7 11.23 -3.72 -15.75
C THR A 7 9.99 -2.82 -15.84
N ILE A 8 8.83 -3.38 -16.21
CA ILE A 8 7.61 -2.58 -16.44
C ILE A 8 6.94 -2.19 -15.11
N VAL A 9 6.88 -3.12 -14.15
CA VAL A 9 6.29 -2.87 -12.82
C VAL A 9 7.07 -1.78 -12.08
N THR A 10 8.40 -1.86 -12.14
CA THR A 10 9.29 -0.88 -11.48
C THR A 10 9.18 0.52 -12.10
N ALA A 11 9.02 0.62 -13.42
CA ALA A 11 8.85 1.90 -14.10
C ALA A 11 7.52 2.58 -13.74
N ILE A 12 6.41 1.82 -13.66
CA ILE A 12 5.10 2.37 -13.28
C ILE A 12 5.09 2.81 -11.81
N ILE A 13 5.70 2.02 -10.92
CA ILE A 13 5.85 2.38 -9.50
C ILE A 13 6.69 3.66 -9.36
N ALA A 14 7.82 3.76 -10.06
CA ALA A 14 8.66 4.97 -10.06
C ALA A 14 7.93 6.18 -10.66
N LEU A 15 7.09 5.99 -11.68
CA LEU A 15 6.30 7.06 -12.28
C LEU A 15 5.17 7.55 -11.36
N ILE A 16 4.43 6.64 -10.69
CA ILE A 16 3.36 7.01 -9.75
C ILE A 16 3.95 7.72 -8.53
N ILE A 17 5.07 7.22 -8.00
CA ILE A 17 5.77 7.87 -6.89
C ILE A 17 6.37 9.21 -7.34
N GLY A 18 6.99 9.27 -8.52
CA GLY A 18 7.62 10.48 -9.06
C GLY A 18 6.63 11.57 -9.51
N LEU A 19 5.46 11.21 -10.04
CA LEU A 19 4.43 12.15 -10.47
C LEU A 19 3.58 12.67 -9.31
N VAL A 20 3.26 11.82 -8.31
CA VAL A 20 2.37 12.24 -7.21
C VAL A 20 3.14 12.82 -6.03
N VAL A 21 4.43 12.50 -5.88
CA VAL A 21 5.26 12.89 -4.75
C VAL A 21 6.58 13.43 -5.29
N GLY A 22 6.54 14.62 -5.88
CA GLY A 22 7.63 15.21 -6.67
C GLY A 22 9.03 14.96 -6.12
N SER A 23 9.93 14.56 -7.04
CA SER A 23 11.41 14.59 -7.17
C SER A 23 12.35 14.61 -5.94
N LYS A 24 11.91 14.92 -4.71
CA LYS A 24 12.75 15.02 -3.51
C LYS A 24 12.81 13.73 -2.68
N PHE A 25 12.02 12.71 -2.98
CA PHE A 25 11.99 11.46 -2.21
C PHE A 25 12.81 10.32 -2.82
N LEU A 26 13.30 10.45 -4.06
CA LEU A 26 14.08 9.42 -4.73
C LEU A 26 15.58 9.41 -4.35
N SER A 27 16.05 10.35 -3.52
CA SER A 27 17.48 10.47 -3.20
C SER A 27 17.97 9.70 -1.97
N ASN A 28 17.12 9.10 -1.13
CA ASN A 28 17.61 8.25 -0.04
C ASN A 28 17.10 6.83 -0.19
N ARG A 29 17.85 6.01 -0.94
CA ARG A 29 17.98 4.57 -0.69
C ARG A 29 18.71 4.35 0.64
N GLU A 30 18.13 4.82 1.74
CA GLU A 30 18.51 4.36 3.07
C GLU A 30 17.33 3.56 3.61
N SER A 31 17.40 2.25 3.33
CA SER A 31 17.45 1.15 4.31
C SER A 31 16.66 1.22 5.63
N ASP A 32 15.65 2.08 5.76
CA ASP A 32 14.68 2.05 6.85
C ASP A 32 13.28 1.96 6.24
N ALA A 33 12.98 0.81 5.64
CA ALA A 33 11.62 0.43 5.27
C ALA A 33 10.81 0.21 6.56
N VAL A 34 10.46 1.29 7.25
CA VAL A 34 9.50 1.25 8.35
C VAL A 34 8.20 0.75 7.74
N GLN A 35 7.80 -0.48 8.10
CA GLN A 35 6.53 -1.03 7.65
C GLN A 35 5.41 -0.02 7.95
N ALA A 36 4.80 0.49 6.88
CA ALA A 36 3.72 1.46 7.01
C ALA A 36 2.54 0.89 7.80
N VAL A 37 2.36 -0.43 7.84
CA VAL A 37 1.41 -1.14 8.71
C VAL A 37 2.13 -2.36 9.27
N ALA A 38 2.09 -2.55 10.59
CA ALA A 38 2.76 -3.68 11.24
C ALA A 38 2.01 -4.99 10.96
N SER A 39 2.73 -6.12 11.05
CA SER A 39 2.08 -7.43 11.00
C SER A 39 1.08 -7.61 12.15
N GLY A 40 -0.05 -8.26 11.87
CA GLY A 40 -1.13 -8.46 12.83
C GLY A 40 -2.51 -8.60 12.19
N HIS A 41 -3.50 -8.79 13.04
CA HIS A 41 -4.91 -8.91 12.67
C HIS A 41 -5.64 -7.59 12.92
N TYR A 42 -6.37 -7.12 11.92
CA TYR A 42 -7.07 -5.84 11.96
C TYR A 42 -8.55 -6.01 11.61
N THR A 43 -9.41 -5.29 12.33
CA THR A 43 -10.79 -5.07 11.88
C THR A 43 -10.81 -3.90 10.89
N VAL A 44 -11.45 -4.11 9.75
CA VAL A 44 -11.51 -3.16 8.65
C VAL A 44 -12.90 -2.54 8.58
N LYS A 45 -12.95 -1.21 8.55
CA LYS A 45 -14.13 -0.45 8.12
C LYS A 45 -13.76 0.22 6.80
N ALA A 46 -14.20 -0.37 5.70
CA ALA A 46 -13.92 0.16 4.37
C ALA A 46 -15.19 0.55 3.62
N ARG A 47 -15.02 1.29 2.52
CA ARG A 47 -16.14 1.63 1.63
C ARG A 47 -16.68 0.45 0.86
N TRP A 48 -15.82 -0.52 0.60
CA TRP A 48 -16.18 -1.83 0.08
C TRP A 48 -16.51 -2.78 1.23
N SER A 49 -17.20 -3.87 0.93
CA SER A 49 -17.67 -4.89 1.86
C SER A 49 -16.55 -5.80 2.38
N TRP A 50 -15.46 -5.22 2.91
CA TRP A 50 -14.42 -5.95 3.63
C TRP A 50 -14.44 -5.63 5.12
N THR A 51 -14.16 -6.63 5.93
CA THR A 51 -14.34 -6.55 7.39
C THR A 51 -13.09 -6.88 8.18
N SER A 52 -12.12 -7.56 7.56
CA SER A 52 -10.91 -8.03 8.21
C SER A 52 -9.69 -7.95 7.29
N LEU A 53 -8.53 -7.69 7.89
CA LEU A 53 -7.23 -7.67 7.24
C LEU A 53 -6.21 -8.38 8.12
N ASP A 54 -5.49 -9.31 7.53
CA ASP A 54 -4.34 -9.98 8.11
C ASP A 54 -3.09 -9.50 7.40
N VAL A 55 -2.16 -8.90 8.16
CA VAL A 55 -0.86 -8.47 7.65
C VAL A 55 0.20 -9.44 8.16
N SER A 56 0.93 -10.06 7.25
CA SER A 56 2.04 -10.96 7.56
C SER A 56 3.24 -10.60 6.68
N GLY A 57 4.22 -9.91 7.26
CA GLY A 57 5.34 -9.36 6.53
C GLY A 57 4.86 -8.42 5.41
N ASP A 58 5.17 -8.79 4.16
CA ASP A 58 4.80 -8.05 2.97
C ASP A 58 3.50 -8.54 2.31
N THR A 59 2.76 -9.44 2.96
CA THR A 59 1.50 -9.95 2.43
C THR A 59 0.32 -9.44 3.25
N TRP A 60 -0.68 -8.88 2.56
CA TRP A 60 -1.95 -8.45 3.12
C TRP A 60 -3.06 -9.37 2.62
N THR A 61 -3.78 -10.00 3.55
CA THR A 61 -4.90 -10.90 3.23
C THR A 61 -6.20 -10.32 3.75
N LEU A 62 -7.12 -10.02 2.84
CA LEU A 62 -8.42 -9.41 3.13
C LEU A 62 -9.52 -10.46 3.16
N ASP A 63 -10.26 -10.50 4.27
CA ASP A 63 -11.30 -11.50 4.58
C ASP A 63 -10.88 -12.95 4.30
N GLY A 64 -9.59 -13.28 4.49
CA GLY A 64 -9.03 -14.60 4.20
C GLY A 64 -9.00 -15.01 2.71
N LYS A 65 -9.38 -14.11 1.79
CA LYS A 65 -9.65 -14.47 0.38
C LYS A 65 -8.80 -13.70 -0.63
N ARG A 66 -8.68 -12.37 -0.47
CA ARG A 66 -7.97 -11.50 -1.43
C ARG A 66 -6.59 -11.20 -0.89
N LYS A 67 -5.56 -11.59 -1.64
CA LYS A 67 -4.17 -11.42 -1.26
C LYS A 67 -3.53 -10.29 -2.05
N TYR A 68 -2.74 -9.49 -1.34
CA TYR A 68 -1.99 -8.38 -1.89
C TYR A 68 -0.55 -8.48 -1.41
N ASN A 69 0.38 -8.19 -2.31
CA ASN A 69 1.79 -8.07 -1.99
C ASN A 69 2.17 -6.59 -1.86
N VAL A 70 2.91 -6.27 -0.82
CA VAL A 70 3.56 -4.98 -0.63
C VAL A 70 4.75 -4.92 -1.56
N VAL A 71 4.64 -4.12 -2.62
CA VAL A 71 5.69 -3.97 -3.64
C VAL A 71 6.59 -2.76 -3.38
N ALA A 72 6.11 -1.81 -2.58
CA ALA A 72 6.90 -0.70 -2.08
C ALA A 72 6.31 -0.11 -0.81
N THR A 73 7.17 0.44 0.05
CA THR A 73 6.77 1.23 1.20
C THR A 73 7.56 2.54 1.26
N GLY A 74 6.97 3.54 1.91
CA GLY A 74 7.64 4.77 2.28
C GLY A 74 7.10 5.25 3.63
N ARG A 75 7.69 6.32 4.18
CA ARG A 75 7.44 6.83 5.54
C ARG A 75 5.97 6.82 6.00
N ASN A 76 5.02 7.05 5.11
CA ASN A 76 3.58 6.98 5.37
C ASN A 76 2.81 6.47 4.15
N MET A 77 3.37 5.52 3.41
CA MET A 77 2.82 5.03 2.16
C MET A 77 3.04 3.54 2.02
N VAL A 78 2.06 2.86 1.42
CA VAL A 78 2.17 1.47 1.00
C VAL A 78 1.64 1.32 -0.42
N VAL A 79 2.37 0.56 -1.24
CA VAL A 79 1.95 0.19 -2.58
C VAL A 79 1.61 -1.30 -2.56
N LEU A 80 0.38 -1.62 -2.90
CA LEU A 80 -0.15 -2.97 -2.90
C LEU A 80 -0.44 -3.43 -4.34
N GLN A 81 -0.02 -4.63 -4.68
CA GLN A 81 -0.39 -5.31 -5.92
C GLN A 81 -1.28 -6.50 -5.57
N GLU A 82 -2.46 -6.61 -6.17
CA GLU A 82 -3.33 -7.78 -5.99
C GLU A 82 -2.67 -9.02 -6.62
N GLU A 83 -2.69 -10.18 -5.98
CA GLU A 83 -2.05 -11.38 -6.57
C GLU A 83 -2.78 -11.88 -7.81
N LYS A 84 -4.11 -11.80 -7.80
CA LYS A 84 -4.97 -12.34 -8.86
C LYS A 84 -5.21 -11.36 -10.00
N LYS A 85 -4.82 -10.09 -9.83
CA LYS A 85 -5.03 -9.03 -10.81
C LYS A 85 -3.79 -8.18 -10.82
N ASP A 86 -3.29 -7.79 -11.99
CA ASP A 86 -2.13 -6.90 -12.09
C ASP A 86 -2.47 -5.42 -11.76
N THR A 87 -3.35 -5.23 -10.77
CA THR A 87 -3.80 -3.92 -10.30
C THR A 87 -2.93 -3.48 -9.12
N VAL A 88 -2.27 -2.35 -9.30
CA VAL A 88 -1.47 -1.69 -8.27
C VAL A 88 -2.28 -0.55 -7.65
N THR A 89 -2.37 -0.54 -6.32
CA THR A 89 -3.01 0.54 -5.57
C THR A 89 -2.03 1.13 -4.59
N THR A 90 -1.91 2.45 -4.60
CA THR A 90 -1.07 3.18 -3.65
C THR A 90 -1.94 3.80 -2.57
N TYR A 91 -1.54 3.63 -1.32
CA TYR A 91 -2.22 4.21 -0.17
C TYR A 91 -1.30 5.14 0.62
N LYS A 92 -1.82 6.31 0.96
CA LYS A 92 -1.32 7.13 2.06
C LYS A 92 -1.84 6.51 3.36
N VAL A 93 -0.92 6.29 4.28
CA VAL A 93 -1.20 5.72 5.61
C VAL A 93 -1.15 6.84 6.64
N LEU A 94 -2.20 6.97 7.44
CA LEU A 94 -2.25 7.88 8.58
C LEU A 94 -2.53 7.08 9.85
N LYS A 95 -1.56 7.04 10.76
CA LYS A 95 -1.68 6.36 12.05
C LYS A 95 -2.10 7.35 13.13
N ALA A 96 -3.13 7.00 13.89
CA ALA A 96 -3.55 7.72 15.08
C ALA A 96 -3.99 6.72 16.16
N ASN A 97 -3.22 6.59 17.24
CA ASN A 97 -3.46 5.59 18.28
C ASN A 97 -3.53 4.16 17.71
N LYS A 98 -4.60 3.41 18.01
CA LYS A 98 -4.87 2.06 17.51
C LYS A 98 -5.58 2.03 16.14
N LYS A 99 -5.69 3.18 15.49
CA LYS A 99 -6.41 3.38 14.23
C LYS A 99 -5.42 3.71 13.11
N ILE A 100 -5.62 3.09 11.96
CA ILE A 100 -4.85 3.35 10.74
C ILE A 100 -5.84 3.67 9.62
N ASP A 101 -5.81 4.91 9.12
CA ASP A 101 -6.62 5.31 7.98
C ASP A 101 -5.81 5.22 6.69
N LEU A 102 -6.43 4.62 5.67
CA LEU A 102 -5.90 4.46 4.33
C LEU A 102 -6.65 5.39 3.38
N TYR A 103 -5.90 6.26 2.71
CA TYR A 103 -6.39 7.11 1.63
C TYR A 103 -5.75 6.66 0.33
N THR A 104 -6.53 6.49 -0.73
CA THR A 104 -5.95 6.17 -2.04
C THR A 104 -5.19 7.37 -2.60
N ILE A 105 -4.05 7.10 -3.20
CA ILE A 105 -3.29 8.07 -3.99
C ILE A 105 -3.59 7.80 -5.47
N THR A 106 -4.02 8.83 -6.21
CA THR A 106 -4.23 8.78 -7.66
C THR A 106 -3.36 9.82 -8.36
N ASP A 107 -3.41 9.83 -9.69
CA ASP A 107 -2.89 10.89 -10.57
C ASP A 107 -3.31 12.32 -10.16
N LYS A 108 -4.49 12.47 -9.55
CA LYS A 108 -5.05 13.74 -9.06
C LYS A 108 -4.64 14.06 -7.62
N GLY A 109 -3.77 13.24 -7.02
CA GLY A 109 -3.31 13.37 -5.64
C GLY A 109 -4.05 12.45 -4.66
N ILE A 110 -4.04 12.82 -3.38
CA ILE A 110 -4.61 12.01 -2.30
C ILE A 110 -6.14 12.22 -2.26
N THR A 111 -6.90 11.12 -2.23
CA THR A 111 -8.36 11.19 -2.13
C THR A 111 -8.78 11.86 -0.81
N LYS A 112 -9.77 12.75 -0.86
CA LYS A 112 -10.28 13.47 0.33
C LYS A 112 -10.95 12.57 1.38
N LYS A 113 -11.39 11.38 0.98
CA LYS A 113 -12.20 10.49 1.80
C LYS A 113 -11.41 9.23 2.13
N VAL A 114 -11.47 8.81 3.39
CA VAL A 114 -10.89 7.54 3.84
C VAL A 114 -11.49 6.38 3.03
N GLN A 115 -10.65 5.48 2.56
CA GLN A 115 -11.05 4.29 1.81
C GLN A 115 -11.23 3.09 2.73
N ALA A 116 -10.31 2.94 3.69
CA ALA A 116 -10.37 1.93 4.72
C ALA A 116 -9.78 2.46 6.02
N THR A 117 -10.41 2.08 7.13
CA THR A 117 -9.87 2.23 8.48
C THR A 117 -9.55 0.86 9.03
N LEU A 118 -8.31 0.65 9.45
CA LEU A 118 -7.85 -0.54 10.16
C LEU A 118 -7.83 -0.23 11.65
N ASN A 119 -8.41 -1.10 12.46
CA ASN A 119 -8.33 -1.04 13.91
C ASN A 119 -7.60 -2.27 14.41
N VAL A 120 -6.56 -2.05 15.21
CA VAL A 120 -5.84 -3.13 15.89
C VAL A 120 -6.81 -3.79 16.86
N LYS A 121 -6.95 -5.12 16.76
CA LYS A 121 -7.70 -5.91 17.75
C LYS A 121 -7.00 -5.92 19.11
#